data_AF-A0AAW6A4P5-F1
#
_entry.id   AF-A0AAW6A4P5-F1
#
_cell.length_a   1.000
_cell.length_b   1.000
_cell.length_c   1.000
_cell.angle_alpha   90.00
_cell.angle_beta   90.00
_cell.angle_gamma   90.00
#
_symmetry.space_group_name_H-M   'P 1'
#
loop_
_entity.id
_entity.type
_entity.pdbx_description
1 polymer ?
#
loop_
_entity_poly.entity_id
_entity_poly.type
_entity_poly.pdbx_seq_one_letter_code
_entity_poly.pdbx_strand_id
1 'polypeptide(L)'
;MSHSVISQQNLLTKSFFKVYLICGLTTLFIGLAGFNTICQADFSPENLISTIFPRHLIFSGLIPTYLLGLLPAIQIRPQDILLYQSRKIVSLQVLYRVCFTMLPMAIIWGFANIFVLSVNGYLNFLGDLWLPILIRAVYLWIAVFLLGLITVMLAIATKSKLIAFFISFGINSLSFTFVISRRPSLFFDFSTLDSNAALISKGIIMLGIALLMVPLMTFIVNRRDI
;
A
#
# COMPACT_ATOMS: atom_id res chain seq x y z
N MET A 1 28.72 -8.39 7.45
CA MET A 1 28.11 -7.70 6.28
C MET A 1 26.61 -7.46 6.42
N SER A 2 25.78 -8.45 6.77
CA SER A 2 24.33 -8.27 7.02
C SER A 2 24.04 -7.37 8.23
N HIS A 3 24.83 -7.51 9.30
CA HIS A 3 24.66 -6.76 10.55
C HIS A 3 24.82 -5.23 10.38
N SER A 4 25.67 -4.80 9.43
CA SER A 4 25.86 -3.36 9.12
C SER A 4 24.74 -2.79 8.24
N VAL A 5 24.11 -3.59 7.36
CA VAL A 5 22.95 -3.15 6.56
C VAL A 5 21.75 -2.92 7.48
N ILE A 6 21.49 -3.86 8.39
CA ILE A 6 20.35 -3.80 9.32
C ILE A 6 20.52 -2.63 10.30
N SER A 7 21.73 -2.40 10.81
CA SER A 7 22.04 -1.25 11.66
C SER A 7 21.82 0.09 10.95
N GLN A 8 22.28 0.22 9.70
CA GLN A 8 22.09 1.43 8.91
C GLN A 8 20.62 1.65 8.52
N GLN A 9 19.90 0.59 8.16
CA GLN A 9 18.46 0.67 7.92
C GLN A 9 17.71 1.09 9.19
N ASN A 10 18.07 0.57 10.37
CA ASN A 10 17.48 0.98 11.64
C ASN A 10 17.74 2.45 11.98
N LEU A 11 18.94 2.97 11.69
CA LEU A 11 19.24 4.41 11.85
C LEU A 11 18.37 5.30 10.96
N LEU A 12 18.20 4.89 9.69
CA LEU A 12 17.31 5.57 8.75
C LEU A 12 15.84 5.46 9.17
N THR A 13 15.40 4.29 9.64
CA THR A 13 14.05 4.08 10.16
C THR A 13 13.75 4.97 11.36
N LYS A 14 14.71 5.12 12.29
CA LYS A 14 14.59 6.08 13.40
C LYS A 14 14.44 7.52 12.91
N SER A 15 15.18 7.91 11.86
CA SER A 15 15.09 9.26 11.29
C SER A 15 13.72 9.56 10.66
N PHE A 16 13.02 8.54 10.16
CA PHE A 16 11.68 8.69 9.56
C PHE A 16 10.55 8.23 10.48
N PHE A 17 10.83 7.92 11.74
CA PHE A 17 9.85 7.40 12.68
C PHE A 17 8.62 8.32 12.82
N LYS A 18 8.82 9.65 12.83
CA LYS A 18 7.73 10.63 12.86
C LYS A 18 6.78 10.49 11.66
N VAL A 19 7.33 10.24 10.47
CA VAL A 19 6.54 10.05 9.24
C VAL A 19 5.73 8.76 9.33
N TYR A 20 6.36 7.66 9.77
CA TYR A 20 5.66 6.39 9.96
C TYR A 20 4.58 6.47 11.03
N LEU A 21 4.82 7.21 12.12
CA LEU A 21 3.83 7.45 13.16
C LEU A 21 2.62 8.23 12.62
N ILE A 22 2.84 9.30 11.86
CA ILE A 22 1.75 10.06 11.22
C ILE A 22 0.97 9.19 10.23
N CYS A 23 1.66 8.38 9.41
CA CYS A 23 1.02 7.43 8.50
C CYS A 23 0.20 6.38 9.25
N GLY A 24 0.71 5.90 10.38
CA GLY A 24 -0.02 4.98 11.26
C GLY A 24 -1.28 5.62 11.84
N LEU A 25 -1.18 6.82 12.40
CA LEU A 25 -2.34 7.54 12.96
C LEU A 25 -3.42 7.85 11.92
N THR A 26 -3.02 8.33 10.75
CA THR A 26 -3.97 8.59 9.64
C THR A 26 -4.64 7.30 9.17
N THR A 27 -3.89 6.20 9.06
CA THR A 27 -4.44 4.87 8.74
C THR A 27 -5.41 4.38 9.82
N LEU A 28 -5.09 4.63 11.09
CA LEU A 28 -5.98 4.32 12.22
C LEU A 28 -7.30 5.08 12.09
N PHE A 29 -7.26 6.39 11.88
CA PHE A 29 -8.48 7.21 11.70
C PHE A 29 -9.31 6.77 10.50
N ILE A 30 -8.66 6.39 9.39
CA ILE A 30 -9.35 5.85 8.21
C ILE A 30 -10.05 4.53 8.55
N GLY A 31 -9.39 3.63 9.28
CA GLY A 31 -10.00 2.37 9.72
C GLY A 31 -11.15 2.58 10.71
N LEU A 32 -11.03 3.57 11.62
CA LEU A 32 -12.07 3.92 12.59
C LEU A 32 -13.26 4.66 11.96
N ALA A 33 -13.13 5.20 10.74
CA ALA A 33 -14.24 5.89 10.08
C ALA A 33 -15.47 4.99 9.86
N GLY A 34 -15.28 3.66 9.84
CA GLY A 34 -16.36 2.67 9.79
C GLY A 34 -17.31 2.71 11.00
N PHE A 35 -16.92 3.33 12.13
CA PHE A 35 -17.82 3.51 13.27
C PHE A 35 -19.10 4.27 12.91
N ASN A 36 -18.98 5.36 12.14
CA ASN A 36 -20.12 6.21 11.83
C ASN A 36 -21.06 5.57 10.80
N THR A 37 -20.55 4.70 9.93
CA THR A 37 -21.33 4.09 8.85
C THR A 37 -22.14 2.89 9.32
N ILE A 38 -21.69 2.17 10.36
CA ILE A 38 -22.39 0.98 10.86
C ILE A 38 -23.60 1.33 11.72
N CYS A 39 -23.56 2.43 12.49
CA CYS A 39 -24.68 2.83 13.33
C CYS A 39 -25.97 3.18 12.56
N GLN A 40 -25.91 3.30 11.22
CA GLN A 40 -27.01 3.75 10.37
C GLN A 40 -27.47 2.70 9.34
N ALA A 41 -26.79 1.56 9.23
CA ALA A 41 -27.02 0.60 8.15
C ALA A 41 -27.72 -0.68 8.65
N ASP A 42 -28.63 -1.21 7.84
CA ASP A 42 -29.22 -2.53 8.06
C ASP A 42 -28.14 -3.63 7.98
N PHE A 43 -28.28 -4.65 8.82
CA PHE A 43 -27.35 -5.78 8.91
C PHE A 43 -27.37 -6.59 7.60
N SER A 44 -26.38 -6.37 6.71
CA SER A 44 -26.20 -7.16 5.49
C SER A 44 -24.71 -7.42 5.16
N PRO A 45 -24.37 -8.57 4.52
CA PRO A 45 -23.00 -8.89 4.09
C PRO A 45 -22.37 -7.84 3.16
N GLU A 46 -23.19 -7.22 2.30
CA GLU A 46 -22.74 -6.21 1.35
C GLU A 46 -22.37 -4.91 2.07
N ASN A 47 -23.18 -4.50 3.05
CA ASN A 47 -22.91 -3.34 3.91
C ASN A 47 -21.64 -3.52 4.75
N LEU A 48 -21.35 -4.75 5.19
CA LEU A 48 -20.11 -5.09 5.88
C LEU A 48 -18.88 -4.88 4.99
N ILE A 49 -18.94 -5.37 3.74
CA ILE A 49 -17.84 -5.22 2.77
C ILE A 49 -17.63 -3.74 2.41
N SER A 50 -18.69 -2.97 2.18
CA SER A 50 -18.56 -1.54 1.86
C SER A 50 -18.04 -0.72 3.05
N THR A 51 -18.31 -1.16 4.27
CA THR A 51 -17.83 -0.51 5.49
C THR A 51 -16.36 -0.79 5.76
N ILE A 52 -15.92 -2.04 5.58
CA ILE A 52 -14.50 -2.40 5.74
C ILE A 52 -13.68 -1.80 4.59
N PHE A 53 -14.23 -1.77 3.38
CA PHE A 53 -13.56 -1.26 2.18
C PHE A 53 -14.24 0.00 1.59
N PRO A 54 -14.24 1.12 2.32
CA PRO A 54 -14.86 2.36 1.86
C PRO A 54 -14.04 2.95 0.71
N ARG A 55 -14.57 2.85 -0.52
CA ARG A 55 -13.88 3.23 -1.77
C ARG A 55 -13.27 4.63 -1.72
N HIS A 56 -14.05 5.60 -1.24
CA HIS A 56 -13.63 7.00 -1.17
C HIS A 56 -12.49 7.22 -0.18
N LEU A 57 -12.57 6.64 1.02
CA LEU A 57 -11.54 6.78 2.06
C LEU A 57 -10.24 6.07 1.67
N ILE A 58 -10.34 4.94 0.95
CA ILE A 58 -9.16 4.26 0.42
C ILE A 58 -8.50 5.12 -0.67
N PHE A 59 -9.31 5.68 -1.58
CA PHE A 59 -8.85 6.54 -2.67
C PHE A 59 -8.19 7.83 -2.20
N SER A 60 -8.86 8.59 -1.33
CA SER A 60 -8.42 9.94 -0.92
C SER A 60 -7.58 9.95 0.36
N GLY A 61 -7.69 8.90 1.18
CA GLY A 61 -7.01 8.80 2.46
C GLY A 61 -5.85 7.79 2.42
N LEU A 62 -6.17 6.50 2.31
CA LEU A 62 -5.21 5.42 2.58
C LEU A 62 -4.05 5.40 1.58
N ILE A 63 -4.36 5.42 0.27
CA ILE A 63 -3.34 5.38 -0.78
C ILE A 63 -2.48 6.66 -0.79
N PRO A 64 -3.05 7.88 -0.75
CA PRO A 64 -2.24 9.10 -0.72
C PRO A 64 -1.35 9.18 0.53
N THR A 65 -1.86 8.77 1.69
CA THR A 65 -1.07 8.69 2.93
C THR A 65 0.14 7.77 2.75
N TYR A 66 -0.06 6.58 2.18
CA TYR A 66 1.02 5.64 1.91
C TYR A 66 2.07 6.25 0.96
N LEU A 67 1.63 6.85 -0.15
CA LEU A 67 2.52 7.47 -1.13
C LEU A 67 3.34 8.62 -0.53
N LEU A 68 2.69 9.49 0.25
CA LEU A 68 3.34 10.60 0.94
C LEU A 68 4.29 10.13 2.04
N GLY A 69 3.99 9.03 2.74
CA GLY A 69 4.89 8.43 3.72
C GLY A 69 6.13 7.78 3.08
N LEU A 70 5.95 7.19 1.90
CA LEU A 70 7.01 6.49 1.18
C LEU A 70 8.05 7.45 0.58
N LEU A 71 7.63 8.59 0.04
CA LEU A 71 8.52 9.52 -0.68
C LEU A 71 9.67 10.10 0.16
N PRO A 72 9.47 10.56 1.40
CA PRO A 72 10.55 10.96 2.30
C PRO A 72 11.47 9.79 2.62
N ALA A 73 10.90 8.60 2.81
CA ALA A 73 11.65 7.39 3.14
C ALA A 73 12.58 6.96 1.99
N ILE A 74 12.28 7.26 0.72
CA ILE A 74 13.19 7.01 -0.40
C ILE A 74 14.35 8.02 -0.36
N GLN A 75 15.43 7.62 0.29
CA GLN A 75 16.74 8.27 0.21
C GLN A 75 17.77 7.21 -0.16
N ILE A 76 18.37 7.36 -1.34
CA ILE A 76 19.48 6.52 -1.81
C ILE A 76 20.76 7.22 -1.36
N ARG A 77 21.59 6.54 -0.56
CA ARG A 77 22.89 7.07 -0.12
C ARG A 77 23.99 6.47 -0.99
N PRO A 78 24.77 7.26 -1.74
CA PRO A 78 25.87 6.74 -2.57
C PRO A 78 26.96 6.07 -1.73
N GLN A 79 27.11 6.46 -0.47
CA GLN A 79 28.05 5.85 0.49
C GLN A 79 27.79 4.35 0.68
N ASP A 80 26.53 3.90 0.62
CA ASP A 80 26.17 2.48 0.77
C ASP A 80 26.61 1.65 -0.45
N ILE A 81 26.71 2.28 -1.63
CA ILE A 81 27.23 1.63 -2.85
C ILE A 81 28.73 1.37 -2.71
N LEU A 82 29.47 2.34 -2.17
CA LEU A 82 30.92 2.24 -1.95
C LEU A 82 31.27 1.21 -0.88
N LEU A 83 30.50 1.17 0.21
CA LEU A 83 30.76 0.28 1.35
C LEU A 83 30.54 -1.20 1.00
N TYR A 84 29.63 -1.48 0.08
CA TYR A 84 29.26 -2.84 -0.30
C TYR A 84 29.65 -3.26 -1.72
N GLN A 85 30.26 -2.36 -2.50
CA GLN A 85 30.73 -2.61 -3.86
C GLN A 85 29.66 -3.19 -4.82
N SER A 86 28.37 -3.04 -4.50
CA SER A 86 27.27 -3.61 -5.28
C SER A 86 26.03 -2.71 -5.29
N ARG A 87 25.56 -2.42 -6.50
CA ARG A 87 24.36 -1.60 -6.74
C ARG A 87 23.04 -2.36 -6.46
N LYS A 88 23.09 -3.70 -6.34
CA LYS A 88 21.92 -4.55 -5.97
C LYS A 88 21.39 -4.26 -4.56
N ILE A 89 22.22 -3.66 -3.70
CA ILE A 89 21.82 -3.32 -2.34
C ILE A 89 20.86 -2.15 -2.33
N VAL A 90 20.98 -1.22 -3.27
CA VAL A 90 20.05 -0.09 -3.42
C VAL A 90 18.64 -0.61 -3.76
N SER A 91 18.51 -1.56 -4.68
CA SER A 91 17.22 -2.18 -5.00
C SER A 91 16.60 -2.90 -3.79
N LEU A 92 17.42 -3.57 -2.98
CA LEU A 92 16.95 -4.27 -1.78
C LEU A 92 16.56 -3.29 -0.67
N GLN A 93 17.30 -2.19 -0.49
CA GLN A 93 16.95 -1.12 0.44
C GLN A 93 15.64 -0.43 0.05
N VAL A 94 15.43 -0.18 -1.24
CA VAL A 94 14.16 0.38 -1.75
C VAL A 94 13.01 -0.58 -1.46
N LEU A 95 13.17 -1.85 -1.81
CA LEU A 95 12.14 -2.87 -1.57
C LEU A 95 11.80 -2.96 -0.07
N TYR A 96 12.82 -2.98 0.78
CA TYR A 96 12.63 -2.96 2.23
C TYR A 96 11.80 -1.77 2.69
N ARG A 97 12.07 -0.55 2.19
CA ARG A 97 11.32 0.66 2.58
C ARG A 97 9.88 0.64 2.09
N VAL A 98 9.63 0.14 0.88
CA VAL A 98 8.28 -0.06 0.34
C VAL A 98 7.48 -0.99 1.26
N CYS A 99 8.07 -2.13 1.66
CA CYS A 99 7.44 -3.09 2.57
C CYS A 99 7.29 -2.52 3.99
N PHE A 100 8.32 -1.87 4.53
CA PHE A 100 8.32 -1.35 5.90
C PHE A 100 7.33 -0.19 6.09
N THR A 101 7.03 0.57 5.03
CA THR A 101 5.98 1.60 5.08
C THR A 101 4.59 0.96 5.00
N MET A 102 4.44 -0.09 4.17
CA MET A 102 3.16 -0.74 3.90
C MET A 102 2.68 -1.63 5.05
N LEU A 103 3.54 -2.51 5.58
CA LEU A 103 3.16 -3.53 6.56
C LEU A 103 2.58 -2.94 7.86
N PRO A 104 3.18 -1.91 8.49
CA PRO A 104 2.60 -1.30 9.69
C PRO A 104 1.24 -0.66 9.40
N MET A 105 1.06 0.00 8.25
CA MET A 105 -0.23 0.53 7.85
C MET A 105 -1.26 -0.60 7.69
N ALA A 106 -0.88 -1.72 7.07
CA ALA A 106 -1.74 -2.89 6.93
C ALA A 106 -2.20 -3.48 8.25
N ILE A 107 -1.27 -3.60 9.20
CA ILE A 107 -1.55 -4.11 10.54
C ILE A 107 -2.47 -3.15 11.30
N ILE A 108 -2.16 -1.86 11.31
CA ILE A 108 -2.96 -0.84 12.01
C ILE A 108 -4.37 -0.75 11.42
N TRP A 109 -4.48 -0.74 10.09
CA TRP A 109 -5.77 -0.74 9.40
C TRP A 109 -6.59 -1.99 9.73
N GLY A 110 -5.96 -3.17 9.74
CA GLY A 110 -6.61 -4.43 10.10
C GLY A 110 -7.15 -4.42 11.54
N PHE A 111 -6.32 -4.00 12.50
CA PHE A 111 -6.74 -3.88 13.90
C PHE A 111 -7.88 -2.86 14.09
N ALA A 112 -7.81 -1.71 13.42
CA ALA A 112 -8.86 -0.70 13.48
C ALA A 112 -10.21 -1.25 13.00
N ASN A 113 -10.22 -1.98 11.88
CA ASN A 113 -11.45 -2.59 11.36
C ASN A 113 -11.97 -3.70 12.29
N ILE A 114 -11.12 -4.57 12.82
CA ILE A 114 -11.55 -5.59 13.80
C ILE A 114 -12.17 -4.94 15.03
N PHE A 115 -11.58 -3.85 15.52
CA PHE A 115 -12.11 -3.09 16.65
C PHE A 115 -13.49 -2.49 16.34
N VAL A 116 -13.66 -1.87 15.17
CA VAL A 116 -14.96 -1.36 14.69
C VAL A 116 -16.01 -2.47 14.66
N LEU A 117 -15.68 -3.65 14.13
CA LEU A 117 -16.60 -4.78 14.05
C LEU A 117 -16.97 -5.34 15.43
N SER A 118 -16.01 -5.36 16.35
CA SER A 118 -16.20 -5.81 17.73
C SER A 118 -17.19 -4.93 18.49
N VAL A 119 -16.97 -3.62 18.47
CA VAL A 119 -17.83 -2.68 19.22
C VAL A 119 -19.24 -2.63 18.66
N ASN A 120 -19.42 -2.84 17.35
CA ASN A 120 -20.74 -2.82 16.72
C ASN A 120 -21.46 -4.18 16.70
N GLY A 121 -20.87 -5.25 17.28
CA GLY A 121 -21.50 -6.57 17.34
C GLY A 121 -21.49 -7.38 16.04
N TYR A 122 -20.68 -6.98 15.05
CA TYR A 122 -20.58 -7.64 13.73
C TYR A 122 -19.52 -8.76 13.69
N LEU A 123 -18.85 -9.06 14.81
CA LEU A 123 -17.82 -10.11 14.88
C LEU A 123 -18.32 -11.49 14.45
N ASN A 124 -19.59 -11.82 14.72
CA ASN A 124 -20.15 -13.12 14.37
C ASN A 124 -20.21 -13.33 12.84
N PHE A 125 -20.48 -12.27 12.07
CA PHE A 125 -20.47 -12.31 10.60
C PHE A 125 -19.07 -12.39 10.00
N LEU A 126 -18.04 -12.03 10.77
CA LEU A 126 -16.66 -12.26 10.36
C LEU A 126 -16.41 -13.76 10.15
N GLY A 127 -17.02 -14.63 10.97
CA GLY A 127 -16.89 -16.09 10.86
C GLY A 127 -17.33 -16.66 9.52
N ASP A 128 -18.35 -16.07 8.89
CA ASP A 128 -18.87 -16.53 7.59
C ASP A 128 -18.19 -15.84 6.40
N LEU A 129 -17.75 -14.59 6.59
CA LEU A 129 -17.21 -13.74 5.51
C LEU A 129 -15.69 -13.53 5.57
N TRP A 130 -14.99 -14.22 6.49
CA TRP A 130 -13.54 -14.01 6.70
C TRP A 130 -12.72 -14.20 5.43
N LEU A 131 -13.01 -15.23 4.63
CA LEU A 131 -12.25 -15.56 3.43
C LEU A 131 -12.46 -14.51 2.32
N PRO A 132 -13.70 -14.12 1.96
CA PRO A 132 -13.95 -12.99 1.06
C PRO A 132 -13.30 -11.66 1.50
N ILE A 133 -13.28 -11.38 2.81
CA ILE A 133 -12.65 -10.17 3.37
C ILE A 133 -11.13 -10.27 3.24
N LEU A 134 -10.54 -11.42 3.56
CA LEU A 134 -9.09 -11.66 3.46
C LEU A 134 -8.60 -11.52 2.03
N ILE A 135 -9.31 -12.08 1.04
CA ILE A 135 -8.96 -11.93 -0.38
C ILE A 135 -8.92 -10.46 -0.79
N ARG A 136 -9.94 -9.68 -0.41
CA ARG A 136 -10.02 -8.24 -0.71
C ARG A 136 -8.93 -7.43 0.00
N ALA A 137 -8.61 -7.78 1.25
CA ALA A 137 -7.53 -7.16 2.01
C ALA A 137 -6.17 -7.42 1.35
N VAL A 138 -5.88 -8.68 1.00
CA VAL A 138 -4.64 -9.05 0.30
C VAL A 138 -4.54 -8.32 -1.04
N TYR A 139 -5.63 -8.30 -1.82
CA TYR A 139 -5.68 -7.58 -3.09
C TYR A 139 -5.40 -6.08 -2.92
N LEU A 140 -6.02 -5.42 -1.93
CA LEU A 140 -5.78 -4.01 -1.63
C LEU A 140 -4.29 -3.75 -1.35
N TRP A 141 -3.67 -4.54 -0.48
CA TRP A 141 -2.27 -4.34 -0.11
C TRP A 141 -1.29 -4.67 -1.23
N ILE A 142 -1.63 -5.61 -2.13
CA ILE A 142 -0.88 -5.83 -3.38
C ILE A 142 -0.98 -4.61 -4.29
N ALA A 143 -2.16 -4.00 -4.43
CA ALA A 143 -2.34 -2.79 -5.24
C ALA A 143 -1.55 -1.60 -4.66
N VAL A 144 -1.60 -1.41 -3.34
CA VAL A 144 -0.81 -0.40 -2.62
C VAL A 144 0.69 -0.63 -2.82
N PHE A 145 1.14 -1.88 -2.68
CA PHE A 145 2.54 -2.26 -2.89
C PHE A 145 3.01 -1.95 -4.32
N LEU A 146 2.22 -2.31 -5.33
CA LEU A 146 2.54 -2.05 -6.72
C LEU A 146 2.58 -0.55 -7.03
N LEU A 147 1.63 0.24 -6.52
CA LEU A 147 1.67 1.71 -6.62
C LEU A 147 2.89 2.30 -5.91
N GLY A 148 3.31 1.72 -4.78
CA GLY A 148 4.55 2.08 -4.10
C GLY A 148 5.79 1.87 -4.96
N LEU A 149 5.90 0.69 -5.60
CA LEU A 149 6.99 0.39 -6.54
C LEU A 149 7.00 1.34 -7.73
N ILE A 150 5.84 1.60 -8.35
CA ILE A 150 5.71 2.57 -9.45
C ILE A 150 6.18 3.96 -9.01
N THR A 151 5.77 4.40 -7.83
CA THR A 151 6.14 5.71 -7.27
C THR A 151 7.64 5.80 -7.05
N VAL A 152 8.27 4.77 -6.51
CA VAL A 152 9.72 4.79 -6.30
C VAL A 152 10.47 4.81 -7.63
N MET A 153 10.03 4.01 -8.59
CA MET A 153 10.61 3.97 -9.92
C MET A 153 10.52 5.32 -10.61
N LEU A 154 9.37 5.99 -10.53
CA LEU A 154 9.17 7.34 -11.05
C LEU A 154 10.00 8.37 -10.29
N ALA A 155 10.11 8.28 -8.96
CA ALA A 155 10.90 9.20 -8.15
C ALA A 155 12.39 9.10 -8.48
N ILE A 156 12.87 7.87 -8.71
CA ILE A 156 14.21 7.64 -9.25
C ILE A 156 14.24 8.26 -10.65
N ALA A 157 13.47 7.75 -11.63
CA ALA A 157 13.51 8.15 -13.03
C ALA A 157 13.42 9.67 -13.29
N THR A 158 12.53 10.38 -12.61
CA THR A 158 12.29 11.82 -12.80
C THR A 158 13.17 12.71 -11.92
N LYS A 159 13.86 12.14 -10.92
CA LYS A 159 14.58 12.87 -9.85
C LYS A 159 13.69 13.83 -9.04
N SER A 160 12.38 13.78 -9.20
CA SER A 160 11.42 14.64 -8.50
C SER A 160 10.40 13.79 -7.76
N LYS A 161 10.44 13.87 -6.43
CA LYS A 161 9.48 13.21 -5.54
C LYS A 161 8.06 13.72 -5.78
N LEU A 162 7.93 15.01 -6.08
CA LEU A 162 6.66 15.67 -6.32
C LEU A 162 6.01 15.21 -7.64
N ILE A 163 6.79 15.11 -8.72
CA ILE A 163 6.29 14.58 -10.00
C ILE A 163 5.88 13.11 -9.86
N ALA A 164 6.70 12.30 -9.18
CA ALA A 164 6.38 10.91 -8.91
C ALA A 164 5.08 10.74 -8.10
N PHE A 165 4.85 11.59 -7.10
CA PHE A 165 3.59 11.63 -6.36
C PHE A 165 2.41 11.89 -7.28
N PHE A 166 2.45 12.97 -8.08
CA PHE A 166 1.33 13.36 -8.93
C PHE A 166 1.01 12.32 -10.00
N ILE A 167 2.01 11.70 -10.61
CA ILE A 167 1.78 10.63 -11.60
C ILE A 167 1.13 9.42 -10.93
N SER A 168 1.67 8.95 -9.79
CA SER A 168 1.10 7.80 -9.08
C SER A 168 -0.30 8.08 -8.52
N PHE A 169 -0.53 9.29 -8.01
CA PHE A 169 -1.85 9.73 -7.59
C PHE A 169 -2.81 9.89 -8.78
N GLY A 170 -2.31 10.26 -9.96
CA GLY A 170 -3.05 10.25 -11.21
C GLY A 170 -3.49 8.84 -11.62
N ILE A 171 -2.59 7.86 -11.54
CA ILE A 171 -2.92 6.43 -11.79
C ILE A 171 -4.01 5.95 -10.82
N ASN A 172 -3.87 6.28 -9.54
CA ASN A 172 -4.88 6.02 -8.51
C ASN A 172 -6.24 6.66 -8.86
N SER A 173 -6.23 7.93 -9.27
CA SER A 173 -7.45 8.68 -9.64
C SER A 173 -8.15 8.14 -10.89
N LEU A 174 -7.39 7.78 -11.92
CA LEU A 174 -7.93 7.12 -13.11
C LEU A 174 -8.54 5.76 -12.77
N SER A 175 -7.84 4.98 -11.95
CA SER A 175 -8.31 3.68 -11.47
C SER A 175 -9.61 3.78 -10.69
N PHE A 176 -9.73 4.81 -9.84
CA PHE A 176 -10.96 5.11 -9.09
C PHE A 176 -12.10 5.57 -9.99
N THR A 177 -11.82 6.42 -10.99
CA THR A 177 -12.80 6.90 -11.97
C THR A 177 -13.38 5.76 -12.80
N PHE A 178 -12.55 4.77 -13.17
CA PHE A 178 -13.03 3.57 -13.87
C PHE A 178 -14.04 2.78 -13.03
N VAL A 179 -13.81 2.62 -11.73
CA VAL A 179 -14.77 1.93 -10.84
C VAL A 179 -16.09 2.67 -10.73
N ILE A 180 -16.06 3.99 -10.53
CA ILE A 180 -17.29 4.79 -10.50
C ILE A 180 -18.05 4.65 -11.82
N SER A 181 -17.33 4.59 -12.93
CA SER A 181 -17.88 4.41 -14.28
C SER A 181 -18.27 2.95 -14.60
N ARG A 182 -18.23 2.04 -13.62
CA ARG A 182 -18.51 0.60 -13.76
C ARG A 182 -17.63 -0.11 -14.81
N ARG A 183 -16.41 0.37 -15.00
CA ARG A 183 -15.39 -0.27 -15.85
C ARG A 183 -14.39 -1.04 -14.99
N PRO A 184 -13.87 -2.18 -15.48
CA PRO A 184 -12.90 -2.96 -14.73
C PRO A 184 -11.62 -2.15 -14.51
N SER A 185 -11.13 -2.16 -13.27
CA SER A 185 -9.91 -1.44 -12.87
C SER A 185 -8.96 -2.41 -12.19
N LEU A 186 -7.66 -2.28 -12.48
CA LEU A 186 -6.66 -3.21 -11.93
C LEU A 186 -6.30 -2.88 -10.48
N PHE A 187 -6.35 -1.61 -10.08
CA PHE A 187 -5.93 -1.14 -8.74
C PHE A 187 -7.10 -0.93 -7.77
N PHE A 188 -8.30 -0.72 -8.30
CA PHE A 188 -9.51 -0.47 -7.51
C PHE A 188 -10.57 -1.46 -7.95
N ASP A 189 -10.74 -2.57 -7.25
CA ASP A 189 -11.88 -3.49 -7.48
C ASP A 189 -12.32 -4.22 -6.20
N PHE A 190 -11.79 -3.81 -5.06
CA PHE A 190 -11.90 -4.48 -3.77
C PHE A 190 -13.32 -4.44 -3.15
N SER A 191 -14.29 -3.85 -3.82
CA SER A 191 -15.64 -3.57 -3.27
C SER A 191 -16.74 -3.89 -4.27
N THR A 192 -16.42 -4.47 -5.43
CA THR A 192 -17.39 -5.10 -6.30
C THR A 192 -17.65 -6.52 -5.79
N LEU A 193 -18.86 -7.02 -6.04
CA LEU A 193 -19.24 -8.42 -5.85
C LEU A 193 -18.74 -9.28 -7.02
N ASP A 194 -17.66 -8.86 -7.70
CA ASP A 194 -16.99 -9.70 -8.67
C ASP A 194 -16.64 -11.04 -8.01
N SER A 195 -16.69 -12.11 -8.80
CA SER A 195 -16.35 -13.44 -8.29
C SER A 195 -14.95 -13.38 -7.64
N ASN A 196 -14.80 -14.00 -6.46
CA ASN A 196 -13.51 -14.04 -5.77
C ASN A 196 -12.38 -14.54 -6.70
N ALA A 197 -12.71 -15.38 -7.70
CA ALA A 197 -11.80 -15.83 -8.75
C ALA A 197 -11.27 -14.69 -9.64
N ALA A 198 -12.10 -13.71 -10.01
CA ALA A 198 -11.68 -12.55 -10.78
C ALA A 198 -10.76 -11.61 -9.97
N LEU A 199 -11.00 -11.46 -8.67
CA LEU A 199 -10.11 -10.72 -7.77
C LEU A 199 -8.74 -11.40 -7.63
N ILE A 200 -8.74 -12.74 -7.48
CA ILE A 200 -7.51 -13.53 -7.40
C ILE A 200 -6.70 -13.40 -8.69
N SER A 201 -7.33 -13.52 -9.86
CA SER A 201 -6.62 -13.41 -11.15
C SER A 201 -5.98 -12.02 -11.34
N LYS A 202 -6.72 -10.94 -11.03
CA LYS A 202 -6.18 -9.57 -11.03
C LYS A 202 -5.03 -9.42 -10.02
N GLY A 203 -5.16 -10.02 -8.83
CA GLY A 203 -4.10 -10.05 -7.82
C GLY A 203 -2.82 -10.74 -8.30
N ILE A 204 -2.94 -11.89 -8.97
CA ILE A 204 -1.80 -12.62 -9.57
C ILE A 204 -1.13 -11.78 -10.65
N ILE A 205 -1.91 -11.11 -11.51
CA ILE A 205 -1.38 -10.21 -12.54
C ILE A 205 -0.59 -9.07 -11.90
N MET A 206 -1.14 -8.40 -10.88
CA MET A 206 -0.45 -7.33 -10.16
C MET A 206 0.85 -7.82 -9.49
N LEU A 207 0.83 -9.01 -8.89
CA LEU A 207 2.01 -9.60 -8.28
C LEU A 207 3.08 -9.93 -9.34
N GLY A 208 2.68 -10.45 -10.49
CA GLY A 208 3.59 -10.66 -11.63
C GLY A 208 4.24 -9.36 -12.11
N ILE A 209 3.46 -8.28 -12.25
CA ILE A 209 3.99 -6.95 -12.60
C ILE A 209 4.94 -6.45 -11.52
N ALA A 210 4.59 -6.61 -10.24
CA ALA A 210 5.44 -6.21 -9.12
C ALA A 210 6.79 -6.94 -9.11
N LEU A 211 6.79 -8.25 -9.41
CA LEU A 211 8.01 -9.04 -9.55
C LEU A 211 8.87 -8.58 -10.72
N LEU A 212 8.28 -8.18 -11.84
CA LEU A 212 9.00 -7.62 -13.00
C LEU A 212 9.58 -6.22 -12.72
N MET A 213 8.97 -5.45 -11.82
CA MET A 213 9.48 -4.12 -11.44
C MET A 213 10.80 -4.18 -10.65
N VAL A 214 11.07 -5.26 -9.91
CA VAL A 214 12.31 -5.42 -9.14
C VAL A 214 13.58 -5.49 -10.03
N PRO A 215 13.66 -6.35 -11.06
CA PRO A 215 14.80 -6.35 -11.98
C PRO A 215 14.87 -5.06 -12.80
N LEU A 216 13.72 -4.48 -13.20
CA LEU A 216 13.68 -3.19 -13.90
C LEU A 216 14.28 -2.07 -13.03
N MET A 217 13.94 -2.03 -11.75
CA MET A 217 14.53 -1.10 -10.79
C MET A 217 16.04 -1.27 -10.69
N THR A 218 16.49 -2.52 -10.59
CA THR A 218 17.92 -2.84 -10.54
C THR A 218 18.63 -2.34 -11.80
N PHE A 219 18.02 -2.49 -12.98
CA PHE A 219 18.55 -1.98 -14.24
C PHE A 219 18.64 -0.46 -14.28
N ILE A 220 17.58 0.26 -13.87
CA ILE A 220 17.58 1.73 -13.84
C ILE A 220 18.64 2.27 -12.87
N VAL A 221 18.78 1.66 -11.70
CA VAL A 221 19.80 2.03 -10.72
C VAL A 221 21.20 1.74 -11.25
N ASN A 222 21.40 0.61 -11.93
CA ASN A 222 22.70 0.26 -12.52
C ASN A 222 23.12 1.18 -13.65
N ARG A 223 22.19 1.69 -14.45
CA ARG A 223 22.49 2.60 -15.56
C ARG A 223 22.75 4.04 -15.12
N ARG A 224 22.42 4.38 -13.88
CA ARG A 224 22.64 5.73 -13.34
C ARG A 224 24.01 5.85 -12.70
N ASP A 225 24.70 6.93 -13.04
CA ASP A 225 25.83 7.43 -12.26
C ASP A 225 25.23 8.17 -11.05
N ILE A 226 25.24 7.49 -9.90
CA ILE A 226 24.85 8.02 -8.58
C ILE A 226 26.13 8.43 -7.86
#